data_AF-A0A3T0Y7V5-F1
#
_entry.id   AF-A0A3T0Y7V5-F1
#
_cell.length_a   1.000
_cell.length_b   1.000
_cell.length_c   1.000
_cell.angle_alpha   90.00
_cell.angle_beta   90.00
_cell.angle_gamma   90.00
#
_symmetry.space_group_name_H-M   'P 1'
#
loop_
_entity.id
_entity.type
_entity.pdbx_description
1 polymer ?
#
loop_
_entity_poly.entity_id
_entity_poly.type
_entity_poly.pdbx_seq_one_letter_code
_entity_poly.pdbx_strand_id
1 'polypeptide(L)'
;MMRDDAGGIERGATERSRFASARDVSYIRLHPRRVVEVRYDQMEGDRFRHTVQFQRWRPDREARSCTFDQLDIPAAYDLSEVLA
;
A
#
# COMPACT_ATOMS: atom_id res chain seq x y z
N MET A 1 -7.80 5.56 15.40
CA MET A 1 -7.76 6.84 14.67
C MET A 1 -6.57 7.62 15.14
N MET A 2 -5.89 8.30 14.22
CA MET A 2 -4.76 9.17 14.53
C MET A 2 -5.27 10.58 14.88
N ARG A 3 -4.51 11.31 15.68
CA ARG A 3 -4.81 12.69 16.05
C ARG A 3 -3.65 13.60 15.67
N ASP A 4 -3.97 14.82 15.26
CA ASP A 4 -2.98 15.87 15.04
C ASP A 4 -2.50 16.49 16.37
N ASP A 5 -1.52 17.39 16.30
CA ASP A 5 -0.92 18.06 17.47
C ASP A 5 -1.92 18.92 18.27
N ALA A 6 -3.04 19.33 17.65
CA ALA A 6 -4.11 20.06 18.30
C ALA A 6 -5.20 19.14 18.88
N GLY A 7 -5.04 17.81 18.75
CA GLY A 7 -5.98 16.80 19.21
C GLY A 7 -7.15 16.52 18.24
N GLY A 8 -7.17 17.15 17.07
CA GLY A 8 -8.12 16.92 15.99
C GLY A 8 -7.99 15.52 15.36
N ILE A 9 -8.99 15.07 14.60
CA ILE A 9 -8.91 13.79 13.86
C ILE A 9 -8.10 14.00 12.59
N GLU A 10 -7.03 13.24 12.42
CA GLU A 10 -6.22 13.30 11.21
C GLU A 10 -6.98 12.68 10.02
N ARG A 11 -7.15 13.45 8.95
CA ARG A 11 -7.78 13.02 7.70
C ARG A 11 -6.75 12.89 6.57
N GLY A 12 -6.96 11.90 5.71
CA GLY A 12 -6.24 11.74 4.45
C GLY A 12 -7.20 11.89 3.26
N ALA A 13 -6.63 11.96 2.06
CA ALA A 13 -7.38 11.91 0.82
C ALA A 13 -6.63 11.01 -0.18
N THR A 14 -7.35 10.23 -0.98
CA THR A 14 -6.74 9.51 -2.11
C THR A 14 -6.63 10.41 -3.34
N GLU A 15 -5.99 9.93 -4.39
CA GLU A 15 -5.98 10.63 -5.68
C GLU A 15 -7.40 10.79 -6.24
N ARG A 16 -7.68 11.94 -6.85
CA ARG A 16 -8.95 12.24 -7.49
C ARG A 16 -9.02 11.58 -8.87
N SER A 17 -10.12 10.89 -9.13
CA SER A 17 -10.39 10.32 -10.45
C SER A 17 -10.85 11.40 -11.43
N ARG A 18 -10.24 11.43 -12.63
CA ARG A 18 -10.68 12.30 -13.73
C ARG A 18 -12.10 12.01 -14.23
N PHE A 19 -12.58 10.78 -14.00
CA PHE A 19 -13.91 10.34 -14.43
C PHE A 19 -15.01 10.60 -13.38
N ALA A 20 -14.62 10.93 -12.14
CA ALA A 20 -15.53 11.18 -11.03
C ALA A 20 -14.95 12.25 -10.10
N SER A 21 -14.70 13.45 -10.65
CA SER A 21 -14.00 14.54 -9.97
C SER A 21 -14.72 15.08 -8.73
N ALA A 22 -16.05 14.94 -8.67
CA ALA A 22 -16.89 15.37 -7.55
C ALA A 22 -16.96 14.36 -6.40
N ARG A 23 -16.38 13.17 -6.53
CA ARG A 23 -16.44 12.14 -5.49
C ARG A 23 -15.57 12.54 -4.29
N ASP A 24 -16.12 12.46 -3.09
CA ASP A 24 -15.34 12.59 -1.86
C ASP A 24 -14.37 11.41 -1.73
N VAL A 25 -13.09 11.74 -1.62
CA VAL A 25 -11.97 10.81 -1.49
C VAL A 25 -11.32 10.89 -0.10
N SER A 26 -11.93 11.64 0.81
CA SER A 26 -11.43 11.82 2.16
C SER A 26 -11.67 10.58 3.04
N TYR A 27 -10.74 10.33 3.95
CA TYR A 27 -10.83 9.24 4.92
C TYR A 27 -10.20 9.62 6.26
N ILE A 28 -10.56 8.91 7.33
CA ILE A 28 -9.92 9.06 8.65
C ILE A 28 -8.70 8.16 8.71
N ARG A 29 -7.56 8.72 9.06
CA ARG A 29 -6.32 7.96 9.21
C ARG A 29 -6.34 7.12 10.49
N LEU A 30 -5.88 5.88 10.37
CA LEU A 30 -5.88 4.90 11.46
C LEU A 30 -4.45 4.48 11.79
N HIS A 31 -4.20 4.18 13.08
CA HIS A 31 -2.96 3.53 13.47
C HIS A 31 -2.93 2.09 12.93
N PRO A 32 -1.86 1.68 12.23
CA PRO A 32 -1.69 0.30 11.79
C PRO A 32 -1.60 -0.64 13.00
N ARG A 33 -2.56 -1.57 13.14
CA ARG A 33 -2.65 -2.52 14.25
C ARG A 33 -2.96 -3.96 13.84
N ARG A 34 -3.25 -4.19 12.57
CA ARG A 34 -3.64 -5.49 12.03
C ARG A 34 -2.84 -5.72 10.75
N VAL A 35 -2.42 -6.96 10.57
CA VAL A 35 -1.63 -7.38 9.41
C VAL A 35 -2.45 -8.39 8.63
N VAL A 36 -2.41 -8.24 7.32
CA VAL A 36 -3.01 -9.16 6.34
C VAL A 36 -1.94 -9.59 5.36
N GLU A 37 -2.08 -10.82 4.89
CA GLU A 37 -1.34 -11.31 3.74
C GLU A 37 -2.21 -11.12 2.50
N VAL A 38 -1.60 -10.62 1.43
CA VAL A 38 -2.26 -10.38 0.15
C VAL A 38 -1.45 -11.01 -0.98
N ARG A 39 -2.14 -11.43 -2.02
CA ARG A 39 -1.53 -11.72 -3.32
C ARG A 39 -1.68 -10.47 -4.19
N TYR A 40 -0.60 -10.11 -4.87
CA TYR A 40 -0.54 -8.98 -5.78
C TYR A 40 0.29 -9.39 -7.00
N ASP A 41 0.11 -8.67 -8.11
CA ASP A 41 0.87 -8.87 -9.34
C ASP A 41 2.02 -7.86 -9.48
N GLN A 42 1.75 -6.58 -9.19
CA GLN A 42 2.66 -5.49 -9.48
C GLN A 42 2.62 -4.41 -8.39
N MET A 43 3.77 -3.76 -8.19
CA MET A 43 3.93 -2.51 -7.45
C MET A 43 4.04 -1.32 -8.41
N GLU A 44 3.54 -0.15 -7.99
CA GLU A 44 3.73 1.13 -8.65
C GLU A 44 4.19 2.15 -7.60
N GLY A 45 5.52 2.33 -7.47
CA GLY A 45 6.08 3.11 -6.37
C GLY A 45 5.81 2.44 -5.02
N ASP A 46 5.10 3.12 -4.12
CA ASP A 46 4.77 2.67 -2.77
C ASP A 46 3.39 2.00 -2.65
N ARG A 47 2.70 1.77 -3.78
CA ARG A 47 1.36 1.15 -3.82
C ARG A 47 1.32 -0.11 -4.68
N PHE A 48 0.35 -0.97 -4.41
CA PHE A 48 0.00 -2.05 -5.34
C PHE A 48 -0.70 -1.48 -6.58
N ARG A 49 -0.40 -2.07 -7.73
CA ARG A 49 -1.14 -1.86 -8.97
C ARG A 49 -2.15 -3.00 -9.14
N HIS A 50 -3.27 -2.70 -9.80
CA HIS A 50 -4.41 -3.60 -9.94
C HIS A 50 -5.02 -4.08 -8.60
N THR A 51 -5.92 -5.05 -8.68
CA THR A 51 -6.64 -5.55 -7.51
C THR A 51 -5.79 -6.53 -6.73
N VAL A 52 -5.45 -6.18 -5.49
CA VAL A 52 -4.87 -7.13 -4.53
C VAL A 52 -5.92 -8.09 -3.98
N GLN A 53 -5.54 -9.35 -3.82
CA GLN A 53 -6.41 -10.39 -3.30
C GLN A 53 -6.05 -10.70 -1.86
N PHE A 54 -6.98 -10.45 -0.94
CA PHE A 54 -6.85 -10.87 0.45
C PHE A 54 -6.63 -12.38 0.54
N GLN A 55 -5.59 -12.80 1.26
CA GLN A 55 -5.34 -14.21 1.55
C GLN A 55 -5.82 -14.57 2.96
N ARG A 56 -5.22 -13.93 3.98
CA ARG A 56 -5.46 -14.28 5.38
C ARG A 56 -5.04 -13.17 6.34
N TRP A 57 -5.61 -13.19 7.54
CA TRP A 57 -5.10 -12.41 8.66
C TRP A 57 -3.79 -13.01 9.18
N ARG A 58 -2.88 -12.13 9.63
CA ARG A 58 -1.59 -12.49 10.24
C ARG A 58 -1.53 -11.97 11.68
N PRO A 59 -2.27 -12.59 12.62
CA PRO A 59 -2.20 -12.19 14.04
C PRO A 59 -0.81 -12.46 14.64
N ASP A 60 -0.02 -13.29 13.97
CA ASP A 60 1.37 -13.63 14.30
C ASP A 60 2.39 -12.56 13.92
N ARG A 61 1.98 -11.47 13.24
CA ARG A 61 2.89 -10.39 12.82
C ARG A 61 2.53 -9.05 13.45
N GLU A 62 3.56 -8.29 13.80
CA GLU A 62 3.41 -6.89 14.22
C GLU A 62 3.34 -5.96 13.01
N ALA A 63 2.51 -4.91 13.08
CA ALA A 63 2.36 -3.95 11.97
C ALA A 63 3.68 -3.28 11.57
N ARG A 64 4.60 -3.06 12.53
CA ARG A 64 5.93 -2.49 12.27
C ARG A 64 6.89 -3.44 11.55
N SER A 65 6.55 -4.74 11.50
CA SER A 65 7.35 -5.75 10.78
C SER A 65 7.02 -5.82 9.27
N CYS A 66 5.99 -5.10 8.81
CA CYS A 66 5.63 -5.05 7.38
C CYS A 66 6.47 -3.98 6.69
N THR A 67 7.57 -4.38 6.02
CA THR A 67 8.48 -3.47 5.31
C THR A 67 8.58 -3.84 3.84
N PHE A 68 9.11 -2.93 3.02
CA PHE A 68 9.33 -3.15 1.59
C PHE A 68 10.35 -4.27 1.30
N ASP A 69 11.19 -4.65 2.28
CA ASP A 69 12.16 -5.73 2.14
C ASP A 69 11.52 -7.11 1.96
N GLN A 70 10.20 -7.21 2.17
CA GLN A 70 9.41 -8.42 1.98
C GLN A 70 8.97 -8.63 0.52
N LEU A 71 9.11 -7.60 -0.32
CA LEU A 71 8.70 -7.68 -1.71
C LEU A 71 9.79 -8.38 -2.52
N ASP A 72 9.40 -9.35 -3.34
CA ASP A 72 10.30 -9.92 -4.33
C ASP A 72 10.68 -8.84 -5.33
N ILE A 73 11.96 -8.47 -5.33
CA ILE A 73 12.55 -7.63 -6.37
C ILE A 73 12.80 -8.56 -7.56
N PRO A 74 12.22 -8.31 -8.74
CA PRO A 74 12.54 -9.10 -9.94
C PRO A 74 14.04 -9.11 -10.12
N ALA A 75 14.63 -10.29 -10.35
CA ALA A 75 16.05 -10.40 -10.66
C ALA A 75 16.37 -9.40 -11.78
N ALA A 76 17.33 -8.51 -11.53
CA ALA A 76 17.78 -7.56 -12.53
C ALA A 76 18.29 -8.39 -13.72
N TYR A 77 17.52 -8.43 -14.81
CA TYR A 77 17.98 -9.04 -16.04
C TYR A 77 19.14 -8.21 -16.58
N ASP A 78 20.23 -8.87 -16.94
CA ASP A 78 21.31 -8.20 -17.65
C ASP A 78 20.81 -7.87 -19.06
N LEU A 79 20.38 -6.62 -19.24
CA LEU A 79 19.89 -6.11 -20.53
C LEU A 79 20.98 -6.15 -21.61
N SER A 80 22.26 -6.22 -21.23
CA SER A 80 23.35 -6.35 -22.21
C SER A 80 23.39 -7.72 -22.88
N GLU A 81 22.91 -8.77 -22.20
CA GLU A 81 22.83 -10.13 -22.75
C GLU A 81 21.65 -10.29 -23.74
N VAL A 82 20.57 -9.52 -23.54
CA VAL A 82 19.36 -9.57 -24.39
C VAL A 82 19.49 -8.72 -25.66
N LEU A 83 20.37 -7.72 -25.65
CA LEU A 83 20.55 -6.78 -26.76
C LEU A 83 21.75 -7.11 -27.66
N ALA A 84 22.40 -8.26 -27.46
CA ALA A 84 23.55 -8.74 -28.25
C ALA A 84 23.14 -9.43 -29.56
#